data_AF-A0A257LKC2-F1
#
_entry.id   AF-A0A257LKC2-F1
#
_cell.length_a   1.000
_cell.length_b   1.000
_cell.length_c   1.000
_cell.angle_alpha   90.00
_cell.angle_beta   90.00
_cell.angle_gamma   90.00
#
_symmetry.space_group_name_H-M   'P 1'
#
loop_
_entity.id
_entity.type
_entity.pdbx_description
1 polymer ?
#
loop_
_entity_poly.entity_id
_entity_poly.type
_entity_poly.pdbx_seq_one_letter_code
_entity_poly.pdbx_strand_id
1 'polypeptide(L)'
;PSFENTATGKLLAAAGTVLTVGNVLVNNGGTLQADAGAAIHYTGGSTFNTGSVYAGAGVNVAMGNNSFAGAQISSNLELRSGTHAGNAAVGNGQVVFSGGVLAGGWQVGAGHTLSGVDGGVKILDGAATVLTNNGTVAWNTTNALYLQRGAVLNNAGLFAAGANTALLYNGGAQPLFNNTGTLRANAGNTLVVGNVLRNHGGVLDAAAGATITYTGGAEFNAGTQFSGTGINVAAGNNRFNGAFTSANLELRSGNHSGNEALAQGSTRFSGGQLMGGWQVANGAALSLEDGAVKTLDGAGTVLDNRGTLAWNSTQALYLQSGAVLANAGTLDLRTDGAIYYNGGAAPGFVNTGLVRKSGGTGTATIGDGTGVDNLGTGDVQSGSLALP
;
A
#
# COMPACT_ATOMS: atom_id res chain seq x y z
N PRO A 1 43.37 -14.31 -2.91
CA PRO A 1 43.22 -14.93 -4.25
C PRO A 1 41.74 -15.01 -4.65
N SER A 2 41.38 -14.46 -5.82
CA SER A 2 40.05 -14.63 -6.40
C SER A 2 39.94 -15.99 -7.09
N PHE A 3 38.82 -16.67 -6.92
CA PHE A 3 38.48 -17.89 -7.67
C PHE A 3 37.49 -17.52 -8.78
N GLU A 4 37.73 -17.99 -10.00
CA GLU A 4 36.87 -17.69 -11.15
C GLU A 4 36.17 -18.97 -11.63
N ASN A 5 34.84 -18.91 -11.76
CA ASN A 5 34.03 -19.97 -12.34
C ASN A 5 33.45 -19.49 -13.68
N THR A 6 33.93 -20.06 -14.79
CA THR A 6 33.55 -19.65 -16.15
C THR A 6 32.20 -20.26 -16.56
N ALA A 7 31.68 -19.87 -17.73
CA ALA A 7 30.34 -20.29 -18.20
C ALA A 7 30.14 -21.82 -18.29
N THR A 8 31.20 -22.58 -18.57
CA THR A 8 31.16 -24.06 -18.60
C THR A 8 31.56 -24.69 -17.26
N GLY A 9 31.96 -23.87 -16.29
CA GLY A 9 32.42 -24.31 -14.99
C GLY A 9 31.28 -24.67 -14.05
N LYS A 10 31.58 -25.56 -13.11
CA LYS A 10 30.65 -26.01 -12.06
C LYS A 10 31.34 -25.98 -10.71
N LEU A 11 30.83 -25.17 -9.79
CA LEU A 11 31.14 -25.26 -8.36
C LEU A 11 30.09 -26.16 -7.69
N LEU A 12 30.52 -27.20 -6.98
CA LEU A 12 29.62 -28.21 -6.42
C LEU A 12 29.81 -28.33 -4.91
N ALA A 13 28.72 -28.22 -4.16
CA ALA A 13 28.59 -28.81 -2.83
C ALA A 13 27.81 -30.12 -2.94
N ALA A 14 28.47 -31.22 -2.62
CA ALA A 14 27.87 -32.55 -2.65
C ALA A 14 26.81 -32.71 -1.55
N ALA A 15 25.91 -33.69 -1.72
CA ALA A 15 24.79 -33.91 -0.83
C ALA A 15 25.21 -33.95 0.67
N GLY A 16 24.47 -33.23 1.52
CA GLY A 16 24.71 -33.13 2.96
C GLY A 16 25.96 -32.34 3.38
N THR A 17 26.65 -31.66 2.46
CA THR A 17 27.88 -30.89 2.77
C THR A 17 27.65 -29.38 2.79
N VAL A 18 28.52 -28.66 3.52
CA VAL A 18 28.57 -27.19 3.47
C VAL A 18 29.90 -26.75 2.87
N LEU A 19 29.85 -26.11 1.71
CA LEU A 19 30.99 -25.46 1.08
C LEU A 19 31.00 -23.97 1.46
N THR A 20 32.08 -23.50 2.08
CA THR A 20 32.23 -22.06 2.39
C THR A 20 33.23 -21.40 1.45
N VAL A 21 32.77 -20.40 0.71
CA VAL A 21 33.56 -19.55 -0.17
C VAL A 21 33.94 -18.27 0.60
N GLY A 22 35.08 -18.35 1.31
CA GLY A 22 35.60 -17.26 2.15
C GLY A 22 36.41 -16.20 1.40
N ASN A 23 36.90 -16.53 0.20
CA ASN A 23 37.57 -15.57 -0.69
C ASN A 23 36.55 -14.99 -1.70
N VAL A 24 36.98 -13.98 -2.47
CA VAL A 24 36.19 -13.46 -3.59
C VAL A 24 36.03 -14.55 -4.65
N LEU A 25 34.79 -14.94 -4.94
CA LEU A 25 34.42 -15.70 -6.14
C LEU A 25 33.95 -14.74 -7.23
N VAL A 26 34.38 -14.98 -8.47
CA VAL A 26 33.82 -14.35 -9.67
C VAL A 26 33.17 -15.45 -10.51
N ASN A 27 31.84 -15.43 -10.62
CA ASN A 27 31.08 -16.38 -11.43
C ASN A 27 30.68 -15.74 -12.77
N ASN A 28 31.31 -16.18 -13.85
CA ASN A 28 31.12 -15.70 -15.22
C ASN A 28 30.16 -16.60 -16.00
N GLY A 29 28.94 -16.76 -15.47
CA GLY A 29 27.89 -17.57 -16.10
C GLY A 29 27.93 -19.06 -15.76
N GLY A 30 28.82 -19.48 -14.87
CA GLY A 30 28.95 -20.88 -14.46
C GLY A 30 27.83 -21.36 -13.55
N THR A 31 27.77 -22.68 -13.34
CA THR A 31 26.80 -23.33 -12.44
C THR A 31 27.33 -23.41 -11.01
N LEU A 32 26.48 -23.03 -10.06
CA LEU A 32 26.67 -23.12 -8.62
C LEU A 32 25.67 -24.14 -8.07
N GLN A 33 26.12 -25.39 -7.97
CA GLN A 33 25.26 -26.54 -7.67
C GLN A 33 25.36 -26.90 -6.18
N ALA A 34 24.26 -26.77 -5.46
CA ALA A 34 24.10 -27.32 -4.12
C ALA A 34 23.17 -28.54 -4.19
N ASP A 35 23.71 -29.75 -4.00
CA ASP A 35 22.91 -30.97 -4.01
C ASP A 35 22.02 -31.11 -2.76
N ALA A 36 21.19 -32.15 -2.69
CA ALA A 36 20.23 -32.33 -1.61
C ALA A 36 20.86 -32.24 -0.21
N GLY A 37 20.30 -31.39 0.65
CA GLY A 37 20.83 -31.14 1.99
C GLY A 37 22.18 -30.41 2.04
N ALA A 38 22.70 -29.96 0.89
CA ALA A 38 23.95 -29.21 0.81
C ALA A 38 23.72 -27.69 0.86
N ALA A 39 24.75 -26.95 1.24
CA ALA A 39 24.77 -25.49 1.14
C ALA A 39 26.11 -24.98 0.57
N ILE A 40 26.04 -23.94 -0.27
CA ILE A 40 27.21 -23.12 -0.62
C ILE A 40 27.06 -21.76 0.04
N HIS A 41 27.99 -21.39 0.93
CA HIS A 41 28.00 -20.11 1.63
C HIS A 41 29.00 -19.14 1.00
N TYR A 42 28.52 -17.98 0.53
CA TYR A 42 29.35 -16.91 -0.03
C TYR A 42 29.59 -15.81 1.00
N THR A 43 30.72 -15.87 1.70
CA THR A 43 31.08 -14.93 2.78
C THR A 43 32.13 -13.91 2.37
N GLY A 44 32.99 -14.22 1.38
CA GLY A 44 34.11 -13.38 0.96
C GLY A 44 33.80 -12.18 0.07
N GLY A 45 32.53 -11.91 -0.22
CA GLY A 45 32.08 -10.86 -1.15
C GLY A 45 32.29 -11.24 -2.61
N SER A 46 31.34 -12.01 -3.16
CA SER A 46 31.43 -12.60 -4.50
C SER A 46 30.78 -11.70 -5.56
N THR A 47 31.24 -11.84 -6.81
CA THR A 47 30.63 -11.23 -7.99
C THR A 47 29.99 -12.31 -8.85
N PHE A 48 28.70 -12.16 -9.13
CA PHE A 48 27.92 -13.05 -9.97
C PHE A 48 27.52 -12.30 -11.24
N ASN A 49 28.24 -12.59 -12.33
CA ASN A 49 27.99 -11.96 -13.62
C ASN A 49 26.80 -12.63 -14.33
N THR A 50 26.42 -12.05 -15.46
CA THR A 50 25.24 -12.49 -16.23
C THR A 50 25.35 -13.96 -16.62
N GLY A 51 24.22 -14.67 -16.51
CA GLY A 51 24.10 -16.09 -16.81
C GLY A 51 24.44 -17.00 -15.64
N SER A 52 24.80 -16.48 -14.45
CA SER A 52 25.08 -17.32 -13.29
C SER A 52 23.87 -18.19 -12.94
N VAL A 53 24.11 -19.49 -12.74
CA VAL A 53 23.06 -20.48 -12.46
C VAL A 53 23.20 -21.00 -11.04
N TYR A 54 22.17 -20.81 -10.22
CA TYR A 54 22.05 -21.40 -8.87
C TYR A 54 21.09 -22.58 -8.95
N ALA A 55 21.62 -23.78 -8.77
CA ALA A 55 20.91 -25.03 -9.04
C ALA A 55 21.05 -26.07 -7.93
N GLY A 56 20.22 -27.11 -8.04
CA GLY A 56 20.18 -28.24 -7.13
C GLY A 56 19.11 -28.13 -6.03
N ALA A 57 18.98 -29.19 -5.25
CA ALA A 57 17.98 -29.31 -4.19
C ALA A 57 18.45 -28.74 -2.83
N GLY A 58 19.72 -28.36 -2.72
CA GLY A 58 20.29 -27.63 -1.59
C GLY A 58 20.07 -26.12 -1.72
N VAL A 59 20.90 -25.32 -1.05
CA VAL A 59 20.78 -23.84 -1.03
C VAL A 59 22.11 -23.15 -1.37
N ASN A 60 22.03 -22.11 -2.19
CA ASN A 60 23.11 -21.17 -2.45
C ASN A 60 22.92 -19.91 -1.59
N VAL A 61 23.75 -19.68 -0.57
CA VAL A 61 23.52 -18.63 0.43
C VAL A 61 24.54 -17.50 0.34
N ALA A 62 24.07 -16.30 -0.01
CA ALA A 62 24.86 -15.08 -0.02
C ALA A 62 24.83 -14.41 1.37
N MET A 63 26.01 -14.25 1.99
CA MET A 63 26.14 -13.70 3.36
C MET A 63 27.09 -12.50 3.48
N GLY A 64 27.98 -12.31 2.51
CA GLY A 64 28.90 -11.16 2.44
C GLY A 64 28.37 -10.00 1.58
N ASN A 65 29.26 -9.06 1.27
CA ASN A 65 28.97 -7.98 0.33
C ASN A 65 29.12 -8.48 -1.11
N ASN A 66 28.02 -8.88 -1.73
CA ASN A 66 28.01 -9.55 -3.03
C ASN A 66 27.51 -8.60 -4.13
N SER A 67 27.98 -8.80 -5.36
CA SER A 67 27.50 -8.09 -6.55
C SER A 67 26.83 -9.06 -7.53
N PHE A 68 25.72 -8.65 -8.12
CA PHE A 68 24.95 -9.43 -9.09
C PHE A 68 24.72 -8.57 -10.34
N ALA A 69 25.10 -9.07 -11.51
CA ALA A 69 25.01 -8.31 -12.76
C ALA A 69 24.17 -9.05 -13.81
N GLY A 70 23.19 -8.34 -14.39
CA GLY A 70 22.32 -8.88 -15.43
C GLY A 70 21.50 -10.12 -15.01
N ALA A 71 21.09 -10.92 -15.98
CA ALA A 71 20.22 -12.07 -15.75
C ALA A 71 20.91 -13.15 -14.89
N GLN A 72 20.22 -13.57 -13.83
CA GLN A 72 20.58 -14.66 -12.93
C GLN A 72 19.51 -15.75 -13.08
N ILE A 73 19.91 -17.02 -13.08
CA ILE A 73 18.97 -18.15 -13.10
C ILE A 73 19.05 -18.85 -11.76
N SER A 74 17.95 -18.94 -11.03
CA SER A 74 17.96 -19.47 -9.68
C SER A 74 16.77 -20.35 -9.37
N SER A 75 17.03 -21.52 -8.81
CA SER A 75 16.03 -22.31 -8.10
C SER A 75 16.19 -22.28 -6.58
N ASN A 76 17.33 -21.79 -6.07
CA ASN A 76 17.71 -21.96 -4.67
C ASN A 76 18.70 -20.90 -4.12
N LEU A 77 18.73 -19.70 -4.68
CA LEU A 77 19.52 -18.59 -4.13
C LEU A 77 18.82 -17.98 -2.92
N GLU A 78 19.56 -17.83 -1.82
CA GLU A 78 19.18 -17.12 -0.61
C GLU A 78 20.10 -15.92 -0.38
N LEU A 79 19.51 -14.73 -0.25
CA LEU A 79 20.15 -13.50 0.20
C LEU A 79 19.91 -13.38 1.71
N ARG A 80 20.96 -13.64 2.52
CA ARG A 80 20.82 -13.83 3.98
C ARG A 80 21.37 -12.71 4.82
N SER A 81 22.49 -12.11 4.40
CA SER A 81 23.14 -11.02 5.12
C SER A 81 24.13 -10.26 4.24
N GLY A 82 24.59 -9.11 4.73
CA GLY A 82 25.50 -8.23 4.00
C GLY A 82 24.77 -7.33 3.01
N THR A 83 25.54 -6.67 2.16
CA THR A 83 25.00 -5.82 1.07
C THR A 83 25.04 -6.58 -0.25
N HIS A 84 23.91 -6.67 -0.94
CA HIS A 84 23.76 -7.27 -2.25
C HIS A 84 23.56 -6.16 -3.29
N ALA A 85 24.62 -5.82 -4.01
CA ALA A 85 24.62 -4.78 -5.04
C ALA A 85 24.16 -5.35 -6.38
N GLY A 86 22.99 -4.92 -6.85
CA GLY A 86 22.45 -5.23 -8.16
C GLY A 86 22.97 -4.25 -9.21
N ASN A 87 23.44 -4.78 -10.33
CA ASN A 87 23.80 -4.04 -11.53
C ASN A 87 22.91 -4.53 -12.68
N ALA A 88 21.66 -4.08 -12.68
CA ALA A 88 20.57 -4.62 -13.51
C ALA A 88 20.35 -6.13 -13.28
N ALA A 89 20.45 -6.58 -12.02
CA ALA A 89 20.26 -7.98 -11.67
C ALA A 89 18.81 -8.41 -11.94
N VAL A 90 18.60 -9.43 -12.76
CA VAL A 90 17.27 -10.01 -13.01
C VAL A 90 17.21 -11.40 -12.41
N GLY A 91 16.36 -11.60 -11.41
CA GLY A 91 16.09 -12.92 -10.86
C GLY A 91 15.15 -13.69 -11.78
N ASN A 92 15.69 -14.66 -12.52
CA ASN A 92 14.90 -15.68 -13.22
C ASN A 92 14.76 -16.91 -12.33
N GLY A 93 13.54 -17.23 -11.95
CA GLY A 93 13.18 -18.35 -11.08
C GLY A 93 12.82 -17.88 -9.68
N GLN A 94 13.38 -18.51 -8.65
CA GLN A 94 13.10 -18.23 -7.26
C GLN A 94 14.34 -17.71 -6.54
N VAL A 95 14.22 -16.53 -5.93
CA VAL A 95 15.21 -15.98 -5.01
C VAL A 95 14.56 -15.80 -3.65
N VAL A 96 15.26 -16.21 -2.60
CA VAL A 96 14.84 -16.01 -1.21
C VAL A 96 15.59 -14.81 -0.64
N PHE A 97 14.89 -13.89 0.00
CA PHE A 97 15.47 -12.82 0.80
C PHE A 97 15.14 -13.08 2.26
N SER A 98 16.11 -13.60 3.02
CA SER A 98 15.99 -13.87 4.44
C SER A 98 16.66 -12.79 5.30
N GLY A 99 17.55 -11.97 4.74
CA GLY A 99 18.10 -10.79 5.43
C GLY A 99 19.18 -10.06 4.63
N GLY A 100 19.55 -8.87 5.10
CA GLY A 100 20.58 -8.01 4.50
C GLY A 100 20.00 -6.79 3.79
N VAL A 101 20.85 -6.19 2.95
CA VAL A 101 20.56 -4.95 2.22
C VAL A 101 20.58 -5.24 0.73
N LEU A 102 19.54 -4.86 0.00
CA LEU A 102 19.61 -4.71 -1.45
C LEU A 102 20.03 -3.28 -1.77
N ALA A 103 21.06 -3.15 -2.59
CA ALA A 103 21.51 -1.89 -3.17
C ALA A 103 21.53 -1.99 -4.70
N GLY A 104 21.45 -0.85 -5.40
CA GLY A 104 21.50 -0.81 -6.87
C GLY A 104 20.25 -1.35 -7.56
N GLY A 105 20.39 -1.73 -8.83
CA GLY A 105 19.27 -2.13 -9.70
C GLY A 105 18.97 -3.62 -9.64
N TRP A 106 17.75 -3.95 -9.20
CA TRP A 106 17.19 -5.29 -9.11
C TRP A 106 15.87 -5.40 -9.86
N GLN A 107 15.62 -6.56 -10.46
CA GLN A 107 14.36 -6.87 -11.12
C GLN A 107 13.90 -8.30 -10.79
N VAL A 108 12.63 -8.43 -10.43
CA VAL A 108 11.90 -9.70 -10.45
C VAL A 108 11.19 -9.79 -11.80
N GLY A 109 11.63 -10.70 -12.66
CA GLY A 109 11.03 -10.87 -13.99
C GLY A 109 9.60 -11.41 -13.94
N ALA A 110 8.82 -11.22 -15.01
CA ALA A 110 7.49 -11.82 -15.11
C ALA A 110 7.59 -13.35 -15.00
N GLY A 111 6.67 -13.96 -14.23
CA GLY A 111 6.68 -15.40 -13.94
C GLY A 111 7.71 -15.85 -12.88
N HIS A 112 8.49 -14.92 -12.33
CA HIS A 112 9.51 -15.21 -11.31
C HIS A 112 9.11 -14.66 -9.94
N THR A 113 9.78 -15.15 -8.90
CA THR A 113 9.43 -14.86 -7.51
C THR A 113 10.63 -14.45 -6.67
N LEU A 114 10.48 -13.33 -5.95
CA LEU A 114 11.31 -12.99 -4.79
C LEU A 114 10.51 -13.29 -3.51
N SER A 115 11.00 -14.20 -2.68
CA SER A 115 10.33 -14.60 -1.44
C SER A 115 11.00 -13.97 -0.23
N GLY A 116 10.31 -13.07 0.48
CA GLY A 116 10.71 -12.63 1.81
C GLY A 116 10.37 -13.71 2.84
N VAL A 117 11.35 -14.18 3.61
CA VAL A 117 11.15 -15.22 4.64
C VAL A 117 11.77 -14.78 5.97
N ASP A 118 11.46 -15.50 7.05
CA ASP A 118 12.02 -15.21 8.37
C ASP A 118 13.56 -15.26 8.35
N GLY A 119 14.18 -14.44 9.20
CA GLY A 119 15.62 -14.27 9.25
C GLY A 119 16.01 -12.88 9.73
N GLY A 120 17.06 -12.32 9.12
CA GLY A 120 17.53 -10.97 9.42
C GLY A 120 16.61 -9.85 8.92
N VAL A 121 17.02 -8.62 9.26
CA VAL A 121 16.41 -7.38 8.77
C VAL A 121 16.60 -7.27 7.26
N LYS A 122 15.58 -6.78 6.55
CA LYS A 122 15.54 -6.67 5.09
C LYS A 122 15.38 -5.22 4.69
N ILE A 123 16.33 -4.70 3.91
CA ILE A 123 16.41 -3.25 3.61
C ILE A 123 16.62 -3.03 2.12
N LEU A 124 15.88 -2.09 1.53
CA LEU A 124 16.24 -1.42 0.27
C LEU A 124 16.91 -0.09 0.60
N ASP A 125 18.13 0.13 0.12
CA ASP A 125 18.95 1.21 0.64
C ASP A 125 19.67 2.05 -0.42
N GLY A 126 19.38 3.36 -0.44
CA GLY A 126 20.12 4.35 -1.21
C GLY A 126 19.39 4.82 -2.48
N ALA A 127 19.66 6.04 -2.92
CA ALA A 127 18.94 6.69 -4.02
C ALA A 127 19.16 6.03 -5.40
N ALA A 128 20.23 5.25 -5.56
CA ALA A 128 20.49 4.44 -6.74
C ALA A 128 19.80 3.06 -6.70
N THR A 129 19.13 2.73 -5.60
CA THR A 129 18.51 1.43 -5.39
C THR A 129 17.11 1.42 -5.93
N VAL A 130 16.89 0.56 -6.93
CA VAL A 130 15.60 0.35 -7.57
C VAL A 130 15.32 -1.14 -7.62
N LEU A 131 14.24 -1.56 -6.96
CA LEU A 131 13.67 -2.91 -7.10
C LEU A 131 12.44 -2.84 -7.98
N THR A 132 12.52 -3.38 -9.20
CA THR A 132 11.38 -3.48 -10.13
C THR A 132 10.76 -4.87 -10.05
N ASN A 133 9.54 -4.96 -9.54
CA ASN A 133 8.78 -6.19 -9.54
C ASN A 133 7.82 -6.26 -10.73
N ASN A 134 8.15 -7.10 -11.71
CA ASN A 134 7.27 -7.48 -12.83
C ASN A 134 6.66 -8.88 -12.65
N GLY A 135 7.07 -9.61 -11.61
CA GLY A 135 6.62 -10.95 -11.27
C GLY A 135 5.88 -10.96 -9.95
N THR A 136 6.36 -11.79 -9.01
CA THR A 136 5.80 -11.88 -7.66
C THR A 136 6.85 -11.56 -6.60
N VAL A 137 6.54 -10.64 -5.69
CA VAL A 137 7.20 -10.53 -4.39
C VAL A 137 6.27 -11.17 -3.36
N ALA A 138 6.64 -12.35 -2.87
CA ALA A 138 5.89 -13.09 -1.86
C ALA A 138 6.51 -12.86 -0.48
N TRP A 139 5.89 -12.00 0.33
CA TRP A 139 6.41 -11.62 1.64
C TRP A 139 5.82 -12.52 2.74
N ASN A 140 6.45 -13.67 2.95
CA ASN A 140 6.01 -14.73 3.86
C ASN A 140 6.74 -14.66 5.21
N THR A 141 6.88 -13.45 5.75
CA THR A 141 7.57 -13.20 7.03
C THR A 141 6.90 -12.06 7.77
N THR A 142 6.95 -12.12 9.10
CA THR A 142 6.45 -11.03 9.95
C THR A 142 7.42 -9.84 10.01
N ASN A 143 8.66 -10.03 9.57
CA ASN A 143 9.65 -8.95 9.49
C ASN A 143 9.22 -7.91 8.45
N ALA A 144 9.31 -6.63 8.81
CA ALA A 144 9.07 -5.54 7.88
C ALA A 144 10.13 -5.51 6.75
N LEU A 145 9.72 -5.00 5.59
CA LEU A 145 10.64 -4.49 4.57
C LEU A 145 10.89 -3.01 4.84
N TYR A 146 12.14 -2.66 5.10
CA TYR A 146 12.54 -1.27 5.28
C TYR A 146 13.01 -0.67 3.96
N LEU A 147 12.55 0.54 3.66
CA LEU A 147 13.07 1.36 2.58
C LEU A 147 13.72 2.59 3.20
N GLN A 148 14.89 3.00 2.70
CA GLN A 148 15.61 4.14 3.25
C GLN A 148 16.49 4.85 2.22
N ARG A 149 16.89 6.08 2.56
CA ARG A 149 17.84 6.91 1.80
C ARG A 149 17.51 7.05 0.31
N GLY A 150 16.23 7.16 -0.04
CA GLY A 150 15.75 7.39 -1.41
C GLY A 150 15.57 6.13 -2.26
N ALA A 151 15.62 4.94 -1.66
CA ALA A 151 15.35 3.69 -2.40
C ALA A 151 13.95 3.67 -3.00
N VAL A 152 13.81 3.01 -4.16
CA VAL A 152 12.56 2.88 -4.90
C VAL A 152 12.19 1.42 -5.11
N LEU A 153 10.95 1.06 -4.83
CA LEU A 153 10.32 -0.19 -5.23
C LEU A 153 9.22 0.12 -6.24
N ASN A 154 9.35 -0.38 -7.47
CA ASN A 154 8.33 -0.27 -8.51
C ASN A 154 7.60 -1.61 -8.63
N ASN A 155 6.34 -1.66 -8.20
CA ASN A 155 5.50 -2.85 -8.28
C ASN A 155 4.56 -2.77 -9.48
N ALA A 156 4.92 -3.47 -10.56
CA ALA A 156 4.08 -3.67 -11.75
C ALA A 156 3.43 -5.08 -11.78
N GLY A 157 3.97 -6.03 -11.02
CA GLY A 157 3.43 -7.37 -10.79
C GLY A 157 2.61 -7.47 -9.50
N LEU A 158 2.78 -8.57 -8.77
CA LEU A 158 2.14 -8.81 -7.48
C LEU A 158 3.15 -8.64 -6.34
N PHE A 159 2.85 -7.76 -5.38
CA PHE A 159 3.45 -7.80 -4.04
C PHE A 159 2.39 -8.37 -3.09
N ALA A 160 2.64 -9.53 -2.49
CA ALA A 160 1.70 -10.21 -1.61
C ALA A 160 2.28 -10.37 -0.20
N ALA A 161 1.62 -9.78 0.79
CA ALA A 161 1.88 -10.03 2.20
C ALA A 161 1.26 -11.36 2.62
N GLY A 162 2.09 -12.40 2.69
CA GLY A 162 1.74 -13.75 3.13
C GLY A 162 1.74 -13.93 4.66
N ALA A 163 2.17 -12.93 5.41
CA ALA A 163 2.11 -12.87 6.87
C ALA A 163 1.77 -11.45 7.35
N ASN A 164 1.51 -11.29 8.64
CA ASN A 164 1.35 -9.97 9.28
C ASN A 164 2.67 -9.20 9.21
N THR A 165 2.75 -8.13 8.42
CA THR A 165 4.02 -7.48 8.10
C THR A 165 3.85 -5.98 7.83
N ALA A 166 4.96 -5.30 7.52
CA ALA A 166 4.95 -3.88 7.21
C ALA A 166 5.93 -3.48 6.09
N LEU A 167 5.57 -2.40 5.38
CA LEU A 167 6.44 -1.63 4.51
C LEU A 167 6.78 -0.32 5.20
N LEU A 168 8.03 -0.13 5.61
CA LEU A 168 8.41 0.96 6.51
C LEU A 168 9.48 1.86 5.91
N TYR A 169 9.32 3.16 6.15
CA TYR A 169 10.37 4.15 5.92
C TYR A 169 11.34 4.16 7.11
N ASN A 170 12.64 3.99 6.86
CA ASN A 170 13.68 3.87 7.89
C ASN A 170 14.71 5.02 7.89
N GLY A 171 14.37 6.19 7.36
CA GLY A 171 15.19 7.40 7.43
C GLY A 171 15.97 7.77 6.15
N GLY A 172 16.50 8.99 6.12
CA GLY A 172 17.23 9.57 4.99
C GLY A 172 16.33 10.33 4.00
N ALA A 173 16.72 10.36 2.72
CA ALA A 173 15.82 10.86 1.67
C ALA A 173 14.58 9.97 1.56
N GLN A 174 13.41 10.56 1.28
CA GLN A 174 12.12 9.88 1.18
C GLN A 174 12.18 8.73 0.14
N PRO A 175 12.06 7.46 0.57
CA PRO A 175 11.95 6.33 -0.36
C PRO A 175 10.52 6.19 -0.89
N LEU A 176 10.36 5.41 -1.95
CA LEU A 176 9.09 5.24 -2.66
C LEU A 176 8.75 3.78 -2.91
N PHE A 177 7.48 3.45 -2.70
CA PHE A 177 6.82 2.27 -3.25
C PHE A 177 5.82 2.77 -4.30
N ASN A 178 6.14 2.61 -5.58
CA ASN A 178 5.25 2.93 -6.69
C ASN A 178 4.45 1.68 -7.07
N ASN A 179 3.12 1.74 -7.01
CA ASN A 179 2.26 0.61 -7.37
C ASN A 179 1.48 0.90 -8.66
N THR A 180 1.74 0.14 -9.72
CA THR A 180 0.92 0.07 -10.94
C THR A 180 0.28 -1.31 -11.12
N GLY A 181 0.82 -2.34 -10.45
CA GLY A 181 0.27 -3.69 -10.39
C GLY A 181 -0.64 -3.88 -9.16
N THR A 182 -0.46 -4.99 -8.46
CA THR A 182 -1.27 -5.36 -7.28
C THR A 182 -0.41 -5.38 -6.01
N LEU A 183 -0.83 -4.62 -5.01
CA LEU A 183 -0.40 -4.77 -3.62
C LEU A 183 -1.50 -5.53 -2.86
N ARG A 184 -1.19 -6.70 -2.33
CA ARG A 184 -2.16 -7.59 -1.68
C ARG A 184 -1.77 -7.90 -0.24
N ALA A 185 -2.74 -7.85 0.67
CA ALA A 185 -2.69 -8.61 1.92
C ALA A 185 -3.45 -9.93 1.72
N ASN A 186 -2.77 -11.06 1.93
CA ASN A 186 -3.41 -12.38 1.81
C ASN A 186 -4.43 -12.59 2.92
N ALA A 187 -5.32 -13.57 2.74
CA ALA A 187 -6.45 -13.81 3.64
C ALA A 187 -6.00 -13.91 5.10
N GLY A 188 -6.71 -13.19 5.99
CA GLY A 188 -6.43 -13.15 7.43
C GLY A 188 -5.19 -12.33 7.85
N ASN A 189 -4.40 -11.81 6.91
CA ASN A 189 -3.18 -11.06 7.23
C ASN A 189 -3.40 -9.56 7.29
N THR A 190 -2.56 -8.89 8.08
CA THR A 190 -2.46 -7.42 8.13
C THR A 190 -1.17 -6.95 7.45
N LEU A 191 -1.30 -6.01 6.52
CA LEU A 191 -0.19 -5.26 5.94
C LEU A 191 -0.24 -3.81 6.42
N VAL A 192 0.79 -3.38 7.16
CA VAL A 192 0.95 -1.97 7.54
C VAL A 192 1.83 -1.27 6.51
N VAL A 193 1.32 -0.18 5.95
CA VAL A 193 2.05 0.65 4.98
C VAL A 193 2.37 1.98 5.65
N GLY A 194 3.67 2.21 5.89
CA GLY A 194 4.19 3.49 6.34
C GLY A 194 4.15 4.56 5.24
N ASN A 195 4.90 5.65 5.44
CA ASN A 195 4.95 6.76 4.51
C ASN A 195 5.86 6.44 3.30
N VAL A 196 5.42 5.55 2.43
CA VAL A 196 6.20 5.13 1.23
C VAL A 196 5.35 4.99 -0.03
N LEU A 197 4.04 4.76 0.11
CA LEU A 197 3.20 4.34 -1.01
C LEU A 197 2.73 5.50 -1.90
N ARG A 198 2.96 5.33 -3.20
CA ARG A 198 2.25 6.01 -4.28
C ARG A 198 1.58 4.99 -5.20
N ASN A 199 0.26 4.99 -5.23
CA ASN A 199 -0.51 4.09 -6.08
C ASN A 199 -0.91 4.80 -7.38
N HIS A 200 -0.35 4.37 -8.50
CA HIS A 200 -0.51 4.95 -9.84
C HIS A 200 -1.51 4.15 -10.68
N GLY A 201 -2.75 4.04 -10.20
CA GLY A 201 -3.79 3.25 -10.87
C GLY A 201 -3.78 1.75 -10.56
N GLY A 202 -2.86 1.31 -9.69
CA GLY A 202 -2.76 -0.08 -9.27
C GLY A 202 -3.88 -0.53 -8.32
N VAL A 203 -3.92 -1.83 -8.07
CA VAL A 203 -4.87 -2.51 -7.19
C VAL A 203 -4.31 -2.64 -5.78
N LEU A 204 -5.14 -2.31 -4.79
CA LEU A 204 -4.91 -2.44 -3.37
C LEU A 204 -5.89 -3.49 -2.81
N ASP A 205 -5.44 -4.74 -2.77
CA ASP A 205 -6.28 -5.91 -2.57
C ASP A 205 -6.19 -6.46 -1.14
N ALA A 206 -7.18 -6.14 -0.32
CA ALA A 206 -7.33 -6.76 0.99
C ALA A 206 -8.20 -8.02 0.83
N ALA A 207 -7.59 -9.20 0.83
CA ALA A 207 -8.30 -10.47 0.71
C ALA A 207 -9.22 -10.75 1.93
N ALA A 208 -9.97 -11.85 1.90
CA ALA A 208 -10.93 -12.20 2.96
C ALA A 208 -10.29 -12.17 4.36
N GLY A 209 -10.88 -11.39 5.28
CA GLY A 209 -10.36 -11.23 6.64
C GLY A 209 -9.02 -10.49 6.74
N ALA A 210 -8.48 -9.99 5.63
CA ALA A 210 -7.24 -9.24 5.59
C ALA A 210 -7.47 -7.75 5.84
N THR A 211 -6.43 -7.03 6.24
CA THR A 211 -6.43 -5.57 6.36
C THR A 211 -5.16 -4.98 5.76
N ILE A 212 -5.29 -3.94 4.93
CA ILE A 212 -4.16 -3.07 4.56
C ILE A 212 -4.36 -1.74 5.27
N THR A 213 -3.40 -1.32 6.10
CA THR A 213 -3.49 -0.07 6.87
C THR A 213 -2.42 0.92 6.45
N TYR A 214 -2.83 2.09 5.94
CA TYR A 214 -1.95 3.18 5.54
C TYR A 214 -1.73 4.14 6.71
N THR A 215 -0.71 3.91 7.53
CA THR A 215 -0.46 4.67 8.77
C THR A 215 0.43 5.89 8.58
N GLY A 216 1.38 5.83 7.65
CA GLY A 216 2.29 6.96 7.38
C GLY A 216 1.75 7.98 6.37
N GLY A 217 0.58 7.72 5.80
CA GLY A 217 0.07 8.43 4.64
C GLY A 217 0.45 7.75 3.33
N ALA A 218 -0.45 7.84 2.35
CA ALA A 218 -0.27 7.33 1.01
C ALA A 218 -0.82 8.32 -0.02
N GLU A 219 -0.30 8.24 -1.24
CA GLU A 219 -0.81 8.97 -2.39
C GLU A 219 -1.56 8.01 -3.31
N PHE A 220 -2.87 8.22 -3.46
CA PHE A 220 -3.75 7.45 -4.33
C PHE A 220 -4.03 8.27 -5.59
N ASN A 221 -3.30 7.96 -6.66
CA ASN A 221 -3.47 8.62 -7.96
C ASN A 221 -4.62 8.02 -8.76
N ALA A 222 -5.01 8.74 -9.80
CA ALA A 222 -6.14 8.39 -10.65
C ALA A 222 -6.07 6.94 -11.13
N GLY A 223 -7.21 6.26 -11.06
CA GLY A 223 -7.37 4.85 -11.35
C GLY A 223 -7.11 3.91 -10.17
N THR A 224 -6.78 4.41 -8.96
CA THR A 224 -6.57 3.55 -7.78
C THR A 224 -7.80 2.66 -7.53
N GLN A 225 -7.57 1.39 -7.23
CA GLN A 225 -8.64 0.41 -6.99
C GLN A 225 -8.48 -0.22 -5.60
N PHE A 226 -9.40 0.07 -4.69
CA PHE A 226 -9.49 -0.62 -3.40
C PHE A 226 -10.41 -1.83 -3.54
N SER A 227 -9.83 -3.03 -3.49
CA SER A 227 -10.53 -4.28 -3.82
C SER A 227 -10.39 -5.36 -2.74
N GLY A 228 -11.08 -6.47 -2.96
CA GLY A 228 -11.11 -7.63 -2.07
C GLY A 228 -12.25 -7.55 -1.06
N THR A 229 -12.37 -8.58 -0.23
CA THR A 229 -13.44 -8.71 0.79
C THR A 229 -12.95 -8.41 2.22
N GLY A 230 -11.67 -8.09 2.38
CA GLY A 230 -11.09 -7.48 3.58
C GLY A 230 -11.28 -5.96 3.59
N ILE A 231 -10.43 -5.24 4.31
CA ILE A 231 -10.56 -3.78 4.50
C ILE A 231 -9.26 -3.04 4.12
N ASN A 232 -9.41 -1.95 3.38
CA ASN A 232 -8.35 -0.96 3.15
C ASN A 232 -8.57 0.23 4.11
N VAL A 233 -7.65 0.46 5.05
CA VAL A 233 -7.80 1.47 6.11
C VAL A 233 -6.84 2.64 5.87
N ALA A 234 -7.38 3.79 5.53
CA ALA A 234 -6.64 5.05 5.49
C ALA A 234 -6.59 5.67 6.90
N ALA A 235 -5.44 5.59 7.56
CA ALA A 235 -5.27 6.03 8.95
C ALA A 235 -4.23 7.17 9.15
N GLY A 236 -3.42 7.46 8.12
CA GLY A 236 -2.47 8.57 8.10
C GLY A 236 -2.97 9.79 7.30
N ASN A 237 -2.04 10.68 6.96
CA ASN A 237 -2.31 11.82 6.09
C ASN A 237 -2.23 11.38 4.62
N ASN A 238 -3.37 11.22 3.97
CA ASN A 238 -3.47 10.65 2.64
C ASN A 238 -3.85 11.69 1.60
N ARG A 239 -3.42 11.48 0.36
CA ARG A 239 -3.78 12.32 -0.79
C ARG A 239 -4.51 11.48 -1.83
N PHE A 240 -5.64 11.98 -2.32
CA PHE A 240 -6.45 11.36 -3.36
C PHE A 240 -6.45 12.28 -4.57
N ASN A 241 -5.79 11.85 -5.66
CA ASN A 241 -5.60 12.63 -6.88
C ASN A 241 -6.44 12.05 -8.01
N GLY A 242 -7.62 12.59 -8.27
CA GLY A 242 -8.52 12.12 -9.31
C GLY A 242 -9.39 10.92 -8.91
N ALA A 243 -9.89 10.21 -9.91
CA ALA A 243 -10.87 9.15 -9.73
C ALA A 243 -10.27 7.87 -9.13
N PHE A 244 -11.00 7.24 -8.21
CA PHE A 244 -10.68 5.92 -7.66
C PHE A 244 -11.94 5.06 -7.54
N THR A 245 -11.77 3.74 -7.55
CA THR A 245 -12.85 2.78 -7.28
C THR A 245 -12.61 2.12 -5.94
N SER A 246 -13.69 1.91 -5.18
CA SER A 246 -13.62 1.26 -3.89
C SER A 246 -14.75 0.25 -3.70
N ALA A 247 -14.39 -0.92 -3.21
CA ALA A 247 -15.33 -1.87 -2.60
C ALA A 247 -15.22 -1.88 -1.07
N ASN A 248 -14.09 -1.44 -0.51
CA ASN A 248 -13.73 -1.70 0.89
C ASN A 248 -12.78 -0.67 1.54
N LEU A 249 -12.71 0.55 1.00
CA LEU A 249 -11.97 1.65 1.63
C LEU A 249 -12.70 2.18 2.88
N GLU A 250 -11.93 2.38 3.95
CA GLU A 250 -12.34 3.09 5.16
C GLU A 250 -11.37 4.26 5.44
N LEU A 251 -11.90 5.48 5.40
CA LEU A 251 -11.27 6.70 5.88
C LEU A 251 -11.49 6.77 7.40
N ARG A 252 -10.45 6.44 8.17
CA ARG A 252 -10.57 6.19 9.62
C ARG A 252 -9.96 7.30 10.48
N SER A 253 -8.86 7.89 10.03
CA SER A 253 -8.17 8.96 10.75
C SER A 253 -7.18 9.72 9.87
N GLY A 254 -6.71 10.86 10.38
CA GLY A 254 -5.75 11.73 9.70
C GLY A 254 -6.42 12.68 8.71
N ASN A 255 -5.59 13.35 7.91
CA ASN A 255 -6.06 14.32 6.93
C ASN A 255 -6.10 13.68 5.55
N HIS A 256 -7.25 13.74 4.88
CA HIS A 256 -7.46 13.20 3.55
C HIS A 256 -7.65 14.36 2.56
N SER A 257 -6.57 14.72 1.87
CA SER A 257 -6.59 15.79 0.86
C SER A 257 -7.10 15.26 -0.48
N GLY A 258 -8.25 15.75 -0.89
CA GLY A 258 -8.85 15.52 -2.21
C GLY A 258 -8.35 16.56 -3.20
N ASN A 259 -7.74 16.08 -4.28
CA ASN A 259 -7.36 16.87 -5.44
C ASN A 259 -8.16 16.33 -6.62
N GLU A 260 -9.39 16.83 -6.73
CA GLU A 260 -10.42 16.30 -7.65
C GLU A 260 -10.72 14.81 -7.38
N ALA A 261 -10.79 14.43 -6.10
CA ALA A 261 -11.03 13.05 -5.69
C ALA A 261 -12.44 12.61 -6.08
N LEU A 262 -12.56 11.69 -7.05
CA LEU A 262 -13.85 11.14 -7.48
C LEU A 262 -14.00 9.71 -6.97
N ALA A 263 -14.78 9.56 -5.89
CA ALA A 263 -15.06 8.28 -5.25
C ALA A 263 -16.14 7.51 -6.03
N GLN A 264 -15.76 6.33 -6.54
CA GLN A 264 -16.67 5.38 -7.18
C GLN A 264 -16.82 4.11 -6.33
N GLY A 265 -17.99 3.50 -6.36
CA GLY A 265 -18.30 2.34 -5.51
C GLY A 265 -18.62 2.77 -4.07
N SER A 266 -18.17 2.00 -3.08
CA SER A 266 -18.51 2.20 -1.67
C SER A 266 -17.28 2.58 -0.86
N THR A 267 -17.37 3.69 -0.12
CA THR A 267 -16.33 4.14 0.82
C THR A 267 -16.96 4.37 2.19
N ARG A 268 -16.27 3.96 3.25
CA ARG A 268 -16.64 4.26 4.64
C ARG A 268 -15.84 5.47 5.12
N PHE A 269 -16.50 6.37 5.83
CA PHE A 269 -15.89 7.47 6.57
C PHE A 269 -16.22 7.27 8.04
N SER A 270 -15.26 6.75 8.80
CA SER A 270 -15.40 6.51 10.23
C SER A 270 -14.61 7.52 11.07
N GLY A 271 -13.74 8.32 10.47
CA GLY A 271 -13.05 9.41 11.16
C GLY A 271 -11.99 10.12 10.31
N GLY A 272 -11.50 11.26 10.83
CA GLY A 272 -10.52 12.11 10.16
C GLY A 272 -11.12 13.34 9.51
N GLN A 273 -10.30 14.03 8.72
CA GLN A 273 -10.67 15.27 8.03
C GLN A 273 -10.66 15.05 6.52
N LEU A 274 -11.73 15.45 5.82
CA LEU A 274 -11.68 15.65 4.38
C LEU A 274 -11.30 17.10 4.10
N MET A 275 -10.32 17.29 3.22
CA MET A 275 -9.86 18.60 2.76
C MET A 275 -9.86 18.63 1.23
N GLY A 276 -10.01 19.80 0.61
CA GLY A 276 -9.98 19.95 -0.84
C GLY A 276 -11.23 19.43 -1.55
N GLY A 277 -11.09 19.08 -2.83
CA GLY A 277 -12.22 18.68 -3.69
C GLY A 277 -12.49 17.18 -3.64
N TRP A 278 -13.68 16.83 -3.16
CA TRP A 278 -14.21 15.47 -3.10
C TRP A 278 -15.55 15.38 -3.83
N GLN A 279 -15.75 14.31 -4.58
CA GLN A 279 -17.03 14.00 -5.19
C GLN A 279 -17.39 12.53 -4.98
N VAL A 280 -18.63 12.27 -4.54
CA VAL A 280 -19.23 10.92 -4.57
C VAL A 280 -19.95 10.76 -5.91
N ALA A 281 -19.52 9.80 -6.73
CA ALA A 281 -20.07 9.59 -8.07
C ALA A 281 -21.55 9.11 -8.06
N ASN A 282 -22.25 9.26 -9.19
CA ASN A 282 -23.57 8.66 -9.36
C ASN A 282 -23.51 7.14 -9.14
N GLY A 283 -24.45 6.60 -8.37
CA GLY A 283 -24.49 5.18 -8.01
C GLY A 283 -23.42 4.74 -6.99
N ALA A 284 -22.51 5.63 -6.58
CA ALA A 284 -21.56 5.40 -5.50
C ALA A 284 -22.16 5.77 -4.14
N ALA A 285 -21.51 5.30 -3.06
CA ALA A 285 -21.91 5.60 -1.69
C ALA A 285 -20.71 6.00 -0.82
N LEU A 286 -20.89 7.06 -0.04
CA LEU A 286 -20.04 7.40 1.09
C LEU A 286 -20.85 7.18 2.38
N SER A 287 -20.39 6.25 3.22
CA SER A 287 -21.07 5.87 4.45
C SER A 287 -20.39 6.49 5.66
N LEU A 288 -21.09 7.35 6.41
CA LEU A 288 -20.63 7.87 7.69
C LEU A 288 -20.94 6.82 8.75
N GLU A 289 -19.88 6.28 9.34
CA GLU A 289 -19.92 5.17 10.30
C GLU A 289 -19.41 5.62 11.67
N ASP A 290 -19.78 4.89 12.72
CA ASP A 290 -19.22 5.11 14.05
C ASP A 290 -17.70 4.93 14.05
N GLY A 291 -17.03 5.78 14.84
CA GLY A 291 -15.58 5.76 14.96
C GLY A 291 -15.07 7.03 15.62
N ALA A 292 -14.10 7.67 14.99
CA ALA A 292 -13.56 8.95 15.43
C ALA A 292 -14.36 10.13 14.85
N VAL A 293 -13.99 11.35 15.27
CA VAL A 293 -14.57 12.60 14.76
C VAL A 293 -14.39 12.70 13.25
N LYS A 294 -15.45 13.12 12.56
CA LYS A 294 -15.52 13.32 11.11
C LYS A 294 -15.65 14.81 10.83
N THR A 295 -14.78 15.35 9.98
CA THR A 295 -14.74 16.79 9.69
C THR A 295 -14.56 17.06 8.21
N LEU A 296 -15.22 18.09 7.69
CA LEU A 296 -14.85 18.78 6.45
C LEU A 296 -14.12 20.08 6.84
N ASP A 297 -12.87 20.23 6.42
CA ASP A 297 -12.01 21.32 6.87
C ASP A 297 -11.31 22.05 5.72
N GLY A 298 -11.39 23.37 5.75
CA GLY A 298 -10.55 24.27 4.95
C GLY A 298 -11.32 25.07 3.90
N ALA A 299 -10.79 26.27 3.61
CA ALA A 299 -11.31 27.11 2.56
C ALA A 299 -11.12 26.43 1.20
N GLY A 300 -12.21 26.29 0.44
CA GLY A 300 -12.21 25.56 -0.84
C GLY A 300 -12.40 24.05 -0.70
N THR A 301 -12.60 23.53 0.52
CA THR A 301 -13.02 22.14 0.71
C THR A 301 -14.47 21.97 0.31
N VAL A 302 -14.73 21.07 -0.63
CA VAL A 302 -16.07 20.75 -1.13
C VAL A 302 -16.24 19.24 -1.13
N LEU A 303 -17.28 18.75 -0.46
CA LEU A 303 -17.79 17.40 -0.64
C LEU A 303 -19.06 17.48 -1.50
N ASP A 304 -18.94 17.14 -2.78
CA ASP A 304 -20.05 17.08 -3.74
C ASP A 304 -20.61 15.66 -3.82
N ASN A 305 -21.73 15.43 -3.13
CA ASN A 305 -22.44 14.17 -3.17
C ASN A 305 -23.40 14.13 -4.36
N ARG A 306 -23.08 13.34 -5.40
CA ARG A 306 -24.01 12.99 -6.49
C ARG A 306 -24.58 11.57 -6.37
N GLY A 307 -23.97 10.74 -5.54
CA GLY A 307 -24.45 9.40 -5.19
C GLY A 307 -25.30 9.42 -3.92
N THR A 308 -24.94 8.54 -2.98
CA THR A 308 -25.57 8.46 -1.66
C THR A 308 -24.56 8.79 -0.57
N LEU A 309 -24.86 9.79 0.26
CA LEU A 309 -24.22 9.97 1.56
C LEU A 309 -25.10 9.29 2.60
N ALA A 310 -24.68 8.10 3.04
CA ALA A 310 -25.41 7.28 3.99
C ALA A 310 -24.93 7.57 5.41
N TRP A 311 -25.79 8.10 6.27
CA TRP A 311 -25.43 8.42 7.64
C TRP A 311 -25.88 7.31 8.58
N ASN A 312 -24.98 6.38 8.88
CA ASN A 312 -25.23 5.20 9.73
C ASN A 312 -24.71 5.39 11.17
N SER A 313 -24.41 6.63 11.57
CA SER A 313 -23.79 6.98 12.85
C SER A 313 -24.58 8.08 13.56
N THR A 314 -24.70 8.02 14.89
CA THR A 314 -25.24 9.15 15.69
C THR A 314 -24.23 10.27 15.89
N GLN A 315 -22.97 10.06 15.50
CA GLN A 315 -21.91 11.06 15.62
C GLN A 315 -22.11 12.18 14.61
N ALA A 316 -21.73 13.40 15.03
CA ALA A 316 -21.80 14.58 14.20
C ALA A 316 -20.76 14.57 13.06
N LEU A 317 -21.14 15.19 11.94
CA LEU A 317 -20.21 15.66 10.91
C LEU A 317 -19.95 17.14 11.18
N TYR A 318 -18.69 17.48 11.41
CA TYR A 318 -18.31 18.88 11.65
C TYR A 318 -17.90 19.54 10.33
N LEU A 319 -18.40 20.74 10.08
CA LEU A 319 -17.95 21.61 9.01
C LEU A 319 -17.24 22.81 9.63
N GLN A 320 -16.08 23.16 9.10
CA GLN A 320 -15.30 24.30 9.62
C GLN A 320 -14.51 24.99 8.51
N SER A 321 -14.01 26.19 8.83
CA SER A 321 -13.07 26.93 7.98
C SER A 321 -13.58 27.20 6.55
N GLY A 322 -14.89 27.37 6.35
CA GLY A 322 -15.51 27.65 5.04
C GLY A 322 -15.73 26.41 4.16
N ALA A 323 -15.68 25.21 4.72
CA ALA A 323 -15.99 23.98 3.98
C ALA A 323 -17.45 23.94 3.51
N VAL A 324 -17.71 23.28 2.39
CA VAL A 324 -19.04 23.12 1.80
C VAL A 324 -19.40 21.64 1.62
N LEU A 325 -20.57 21.26 2.11
CA LEU A 325 -21.24 20.02 1.72
C LEU A 325 -22.31 20.34 0.67
N ALA A 326 -22.10 19.90 -0.56
CA ALA A 326 -23.07 20.03 -1.65
C ALA A 326 -23.73 18.67 -1.91
N ASN A 327 -25.05 18.61 -1.81
CA ASN A 327 -25.83 17.40 -2.06
C ASN A 327 -26.70 17.57 -3.31
N ALA A 328 -26.29 16.91 -4.40
CA ALA A 328 -27.08 16.77 -5.62
C ALA A 328 -27.72 15.37 -5.75
N GLY A 329 -27.20 14.39 -5.00
CA GLY A 329 -27.73 13.04 -4.89
C GLY A 329 -28.66 12.88 -3.69
N THR A 330 -28.48 11.80 -2.93
CA THR A 330 -29.23 11.54 -1.69
C THR A 330 -28.32 11.69 -0.47
N LEU A 331 -28.71 12.56 0.46
CA LEU A 331 -28.26 12.57 1.85
C LEU A 331 -29.27 11.76 2.67
N ASP A 332 -28.89 10.58 3.14
CA ASP A 332 -29.77 9.65 3.85
C ASP A 332 -29.38 9.54 5.32
N LEU A 333 -30.11 10.25 6.17
CA LEU A 333 -29.99 10.26 7.63
C LEU A 333 -30.69 9.01 8.19
N ARG A 334 -29.95 7.94 8.45
CA ARG A 334 -30.49 6.66 8.97
C ARG A 334 -30.51 6.59 10.50
N THR A 335 -29.93 7.60 11.12
CA THR A 335 -29.77 7.79 12.56
C THR A 335 -30.12 9.24 12.92
N ASP A 336 -30.02 9.57 14.20
CA ASP A 336 -30.24 10.91 14.75
C ASP A 336 -28.92 11.71 14.82
N GLY A 337 -28.19 11.74 13.69
CA GLY A 337 -26.92 12.47 13.54
C GLY A 337 -27.10 13.97 13.29
N ALA A 338 -26.00 14.73 13.35
CA ALA A 338 -26.03 16.18 13.19
C ALA A 338 -24.88 16.74 12.34
N ILE A 339 -25.17 17.79 11.56
CA ILE A 339 -24.17 18.65 10.94
C ILE A 339 -23.96 19.87 11.84
N TYR A 340 -22.72 20.08 12.29
CA TYR A 340 -22.37 21.19 13.17
C TYR A 340 -21.26 22.07 12.59
N TYR A 341 -21.39 23.38 12.83
CA TYR A 341 -20.30 24.32 12.66
C TYR A 341 -19.27 24.18 13.78
N ASN A 342 -17.99 24.07 13.44
CA ASN A 342 -16.90 23.86 14.41
C ASN A 342 -15.83 24.97 14.40
N GLY A 343 -16.14 26.15 13.87
CA GLY A 343 -15.26 27.33 13.90
C GLY A 343 -14.66 27.74 12.55
N GLY A 344 -14.02 28.91 12.51
CA GLY A 344 -13.40 29.49 11.32
C GLY A 344 -14.36 30.32 10.48
N ALA A 345 -14.14 30.36 9.16
CA ALA A 345 -15.13 30.95 8.24
C ALA A 345 -16.41 30.11 8.23
N ALA A 346 -17.57 30.76 8.09
CA ALA A 346 -18.86 30.08 8.10
C ALA A 346 -18.92 29.03 6.97
N PRO A 347 -19.23 27.76 7.28
CA PRO A 347 -19.38 26.71 6.28
C PRO A 347 -20.77 26.72 5.65
N GLY A 348 -20.93 25.98 4.55
CA GLY A 348 -22.18 25.86 3.80
C GLY A 348 -22.67 24.42 3.66
N PHE A 349 -23.99 24.26 3.72
CA PHE A 349 -24.71 23.09 3.25
C PHE A 349 -25.66 23.51 2.13
N VAL A 350 -25.45 22.95 0.94
CA VAL A 350 -26.29 23.22 -0.24
C VAL A 350 -26.95 21.92 -0.67
N ASN A 351 -28.28 21.89 -0.70
CA ASN A 351 -29.03 20.75 -1.22
C ASN A 351 -29.78 21.13 -2.50
N THR A 352 -29.48 20.41 -3.58
CA THR A 352 -30.25 20.42 -4.85
C THR A 352 -30.89 19.07 -5.14
N GLY A 353 -30.48 18.02 -4.41
CA GLY A 353 -31.03 16.68 -4.50
C GLY A 353 -32.04 16.39 -3.39
N LEU A 354 -31.86 15.23 -2.73
CA LEU A 354 -32.74 14.75 -1.68
C LEU A 354 -32.02 14.70 -0.34
N VAL A 355 -32.62 15.30 0.68
CA VAL A 355 -32.33 15.03 2.09
C VAL A 355 -33.43 14.14 2.64
N ARG A 356 -33.08 12.92 3.08
CA ARG A 356 -34.01 11.96 3.65
C ARG A 356 -33.65 11.65 5.09
N LYS A 357 -34.62 11.69 6.01
CA LYS A 357 -34.54 11.11 7.34
C LYS A 357 -35.29 9.78 7.36
N SER A 358 -34.56 8.68 7.17
CA SER A 358 -35.13 7.33 6.95
C SER A 358 -35.14 6.44 8.19
N GLY A 359 -34.29 6.72 9.17
CA GLY A 359 -34.16 5.91 10.38
C GLY A 359 -33.81 6.75 11.60
N GLY A 360 -33.91 6.17 12.79
CA GLY A 360 -33.82 6.89 14.06
C GLY A 360 -35.15 7.57 14.42
N THR A 361 -35.53 7.52 15.69
CA THR A 361 -36.81 8.08 16.19
C THR A 361 -36.66 9.51 16.71
N GLY A 362 -35.42 9.97 16.91
CA GLY A 362 -35.12 11.32 17.38
C GLY A 362 -35.02 12.34 16.25
N THR A 363 -34.36 13.45 16.58
CA THR A 363 -34.14 14.57 15.67
C THR A 363 -32.75 14.45 15.04
N ALA A 364 -32.68 14.50 13.72
CA ALA A 364 -31.43 14.85 13.04
C ALA A 364 -31.38 16.36 12.83
N THR A 365 -30.20 16.97 12.99
CA THR A 365 -30.03 18.42 12.91
C THR A 365 -29.08 18.76 11.78
N ILE A 366 -29.49 19.65 10.89
CA ILE A 366 -28.62 20.31 9.91
C ILE A 366 -28.76 21.80 10.15
N GLY A 367 -27.70 22.53 10.48
CA GLY A 367 -27.82 23.98 10.50
C GLY A 367 -27.26 24.75 11.68
N ASP A 368 -26.78 24.11 12.74
CA ASP A 368 -26.28 24.87 13.90
C ASP A 368 -24.99 25.62 13.54
N GLY A 369 -25.13 26.92 13.25
CA GLY A 369 -24.06 27.80 12.78
C GLY A 369 -23.60 27.60 11.33
N THR A 370 -24.27 26.74 10.54
CA THR A 370 -23.94 26.48 9.13
C THR A 370 -24.94 27.18 8.21
N GLY A 371 -24.48 27.83 7.13
CA GLY A 371 -25.39 28.36 6.12
C GLY A 371 -26.11 27.22 5.39
N VAL A 372 -27.44 27.21 5.40
CA VAL A 372 -28.25 26.17 4.75
C VAL A 372 -28.98 26.76 3.55
N ASP A 373 -28.75 26.20 2.36
CA ASP A 373 -29.49 26.49 1.15
C ASP A 373 -30.13 25.19 0.61
N ASN A 374 -31.46 25.09 0.72
CA ASN A 374 -32.20 23.92 0.29
C ASN A 374 -33.07 24.26 -0.92
N LEU A 375 -32.57 23.92 -2.11
CA LEU A 375 -33.23 24.03 -3.40
C LEU A 375 -33.86 22.69 -3.84
N GLY A 376 -33.57 21.61 -3.12
CA GLY A 376 -34.05 20.26 -3.38
C GLY A 376 -35.21 19.83 -2.47
N THR A 377 -35.37 18.52 -2.32
CA THR A 377 -36.44 17.89 -1.53
C THR A 377 -35.96 17.50 -0.14
N GLY A 378 -36.79 17.76 0.88
CA GLY A 378 -36.69 17.16 2.21
C GLY A 378 -37.76 16.08 2.38
N ASP A 379 -37.37 14.89 2.83
CA ASP A 379 -38.24 13.72 3.04
C ASP A 379 -38.03 13.17 4.45
N VAL A 380 -39.04 13.27 5.33
CA VAL A 380 -38.96 12.78 6.71
C VAL A 380 -39.87 11.56 6.84
N GLN A 381 -39.25 10.38 6.96
CA GLN A 381 -39.93 9.09 7.07
C GLN A 381 -39.92 8.54 8.51
N SER A 382 -38.99 9.00 9.35
CA SER A 382 -38.89 8.62 10.77
C SER A 382 -38.33 9.76 11.63
N GLY A 383 -38.87 9.97 12.82
CA GLY A 383 -38.42 11.03 13.73
C GLY A 383 -38.63 12.43 13.15
N SER A 384 -37.66 13.33 13.39
CA SER A 384 -37.72 14.73 12.97
C SER A 384 -36.43 15.19 12.27
N LEU A 385 -36.55 16.20 11.40
CA LEU A 385 -35.42 16.92 10.83
C LEU A 385 -35.49 18.38 11.28
N ALA A 386 -34.45 18.84 11.97
CA ALA A 386 -34.31 20.23 12.40
C ALA A 386 -33.38 20.98 11.43
N LEU A 387 -33.85 22.15 11.00
CA LEU A 387 -33.16 23.12 10.14
C LEU A 387 -33.09 24.46 10.89
N PRO A 388 -32.15 25.38 10.55
CA PRO A 388 -31.94 26.62 11.29
C PRO A 388 -33.04 27.67 11.07
#